data_AF-A0ABD0RUX5-F1
#
_entry.id   AF-A0ABD0RUX5-F1
#
_cell.length_a   1.000
_cell.length_b   1.000
_cell.length_c   1.000
_cell.angle_alpha   90.00
_cell.angle_beta   90.00
_cell.angle_gamma   90.00
#
_symmetry.space_group_name_H-M   'P 1'
#
loop_
_entity.id
_entity.type
_entity.pdbx_description
1 polymer ?
#
loop_
_entity_poly.entity_id
_entity_poly.type
_entity_poly.pdbx_seq_one_letter_code
_entity_poly.pdbx_strand_id
1 'polypeptide(L)' 'MTVFLAALLPVVLMNECNQDEHDCSDIYNSGETVSEIYSIYPAGDVPVLVYCEMISDGNDKEIGGWT' A
#
# COMPACT_ATOMS: atom_id res chain seq x y z
N MET A 1 18.65 26.52 18.06
CA MET A 1 19.06 25.16 17.64
C MET A 1 17.86 24.38 17.07
N THR A 2 17.06 25.00 16.20
CA THR A 2 15.86 24.39 15.58
C THR A 2 16.06 24.13 14.08
N VAL A 3 17.10 24.75 13.50
CA VAL A 3 17.43 24.67 12.06
C VAL A 3 17.83 23.25 11.65
N PHE A 4 18.50 22.50 12.53
CA PHE A 4 18.89 21.11 12.26
C PHE A 4 17.70 20.15 12.19
N LEU A 5 16.62 20.39 12.95
CA LEU A 5 15.39 19.57 12.85
C LEU A 5 14.63 19.82 11.54
N ALA A 6 14.64 21.07 11.04
CA ALA A 6 13.97 21.43 9.79
C ALA A 6 14.62 20.77 8.55
N ALA A 7 15.92 20.49 8.59
CA ALA A 7 16.64 19.87 7.49
C ALA A 7 16.41 18.34 7.37
N LEU A 8 15.97 17.68 8.44
CA LEU A 8 15.69 16.23 8.43
C LEU A 8 14.26 15.91 7.95
N LEU A 9 13.33 16.84 8.07
CA LEU A 9 11.94 16.71 7.62
C LEU A 9 11.77 16.28 6.14
N PRO A 10 12.49 16.84 5.15
CA PRO A 10 12.36 16.39 3.77
C PRO A 10 12.89 14.96 3.55
N VAL A 11 13.89 14.52 4.33
CA VAL A 11 14.43 13.15 4.23
C VAL A 11 13.43 12.12 4.77
N VAL A 12 12.67 12.47 5.81
CA VAL A 12 11.63 11.59 6.39
C VAL A 12 10.40 11.47 5.46
N LEU A 13 10.10 12.52 4.69
CA LEU A 13 8.98 12.53 3.73
C LEU A 13 9.34 11.92 2.36
N MET A 14 10.63 11.75 2.07
CA MET A 14 11.14 10.99 0.92
C MET A 14 11.30 9.51 1.27
N ASN A 15 10.45 8.95 2.15
CA ASN A 15 10.29 7.50 2.20
C ASN A 15 9.56 7.11 0.91
N GLU A 16 10.39 6.88 -0.09
CA GLU A 16 10.11 6.28 -1.39
C GLU A 16 8.83 5.45 -1.30
N CYS A 17 7.80 5.87 -2.03
CA CYS A 17 6.79 4.94 -2.52
C CYS A 17 7.56 3.93 -3.37
N ASN A 18 8.20 2.95 -2.72
CA ASN A 18 8.70 1.76 -3.39
C ASN A 18 7.45 1.18 -4.04
N GLN A 19 7.44 1.15 -5.36
CA GLN A 19 6.31 0.71 -6.18
C GLN A 19 6.22 -0.83 -6.11
N ASP A 20 6.21 -1.36 -4.89
CA ASP A 20 6.25 -2.79 -4.61
C ASP A 20 4.83 -3.38 -4.53
N GLU A 21 3.79 -2.53 -4.56
CA GLU A 21 2.40 -2.97 -4.60
C GLU A 21 2.00 -3.41 -6.01
N HIS A 22 2.35 -4.64 -6.38
CA HIS A 22 2.02 -5.23 -7.66
C HIS A 22 0.58 -5.75 -7.69
N ASP A 23 0.04 -6.16 -6.53
CA ASP A 23 -1.34 -6.61 -6.36
C ASP A 23 -1.95 -6.25 -4.99
N CYS A 24 -3.23 -6.60 -4.81
CA CYS A 24 -3.95 -6.34 -3.55
C CYS A 24 -3.38 -7.12 -2.34
N SER A 25 -2.64 -8.21 -2.58
CA SER A 25 -2.01 -8.98 -1.51
C SER A 25 -0.80 -8.25 -0.93
N ASP A 26 -0.03 -7.54 -1.76
CA ASP A 26 1.07 -6.67 -1.29
C ASP A 26 0.54 -5.56 -0.37
N ILE A 27 -0.56 -4.92 -0.80
CA ILE A 27 -1.24 -3.90 0.00
C ILE A 27 -1.75 -4.49 1.32
N TYR A 28 -2.43 -5.65 1.27
CA TYR A 28 -2.91 -6.33 2.47
C TYR A 28 -1.76 -6.68 3.45
N ASN A 29 -0.63 -7.17 2.92
CA ASN A 29 0.55 -7.51 3.70
C ASN A 29 1.25 -6.28 4.30
N SER A 30 1.03 -5.09 3.77
CA SER A 30 1.50 -3.81 4.34
C SER A 30 0.71 -3.38 5.59
N GLY A 31 -0.42 -4.04 5.88
CA GLY A 31 -1.28 -3.77 7.03
C GLY A 31 -2.59 -3.06 6.71
N GLU A 32 -2.83 -2.75 5.43
CA GLU A 32 -4.10 -2.21 4.95
C GLU A 32 -5.18 -3.30 5.00
N THR A 33 -6.31 -2.99 5.64
CA THR A 33 -7.38 -3.97 5.94
C THR A 33 -8.77 -3.49 5.55
N VAL A 34 -8.85 -2.38 4.83
CA VAL A 34 -10.11 -1.78 4.39
C VAL A 34 -10.36 -2.14 2.93
N SER A 35 -11.54 -2.66 2.62
CA SER A 35 -11.90 -2.91 1.22
C SER A 35 -12.23 -1.60 0.51
N GLU A 36 -11.42 -1.18 -0.45
CA GLU A 36 -11.60 0.03 -1.24
C GLU A 36 -10.86 -0.04 -2.59
N ILE A 37 -10.83 1.08 -3.33
CA ILE A 37 -10.10 1.17 -4.58
C ILE A 37 -8.65 1.59 -4.29
N TYR A 38 -7.71 0.73 -4.65
CA TYR A 38 -6.28 1.00 -4.54
C TYR A 38 -5.63 1.19 -5.90
N SER A 39 -4.49 1.86 -5.91
CA SER A 39 -3.60 1.96 -7.06
C SER A 39 -2.50 0.92 -6.94
N ILE A 40 -2.43 -0.02 -7.88
CA ILE A 40 -1.38 -1.04 -7.97
C ILE A 40 -0.55 -0.88 -9.23
N TYR A 41 0.66 -1.45 -9.26
CA TYR A 41 1.60 -1.38 -10.38
C TYR A 41 1.95 -2.78 -10.89
N PRO A 42 1.03 -3.52 -11.54
CA PRO A 42 1.26 -4.92 -11.94
C PRO A 42 2.41 -5.07 -12.95
N ALA A 43 2.67 -4.02 -13.73
CA ALA A 43 3.73 -3.95 -14.73
C ALA A 43 4.84 -2.93 -14.37
N GLY A 44 4.87 -2.44 -13.12
CA GLY A 44 5.89 -1.52 -12.61
C GLY A 44 5.58 -0.04 -12.81
N ASP A 45 5.48 0.44 -14.06
CA ASP A 45 5.52 1.90 -14.31
C ASP A 45 4.15 2.58 -14.39
N VAL A 46 3.10 1.81 -14.71
CA VAL A 46 1.75 2.35 -14.96
C VAL A 46 0.78 1.83 -13.91
N PRO A 47 0.16 2.73 -13.11
CA PRO A 47 -0.80 2.30 -12.11
C PRO A 47 -2.13 1.89 -12.73
N VAL A 48 -2.77 0.91 -12.10
CA VAL A 48 -4.16 0.51 -12.36
C VAL A 48 -4.96 0.66 -11.08
N LEU A 49 -6.16 1.26 -11.19
CA LEU A 49 -7.10 1.33 -10.08
C LEU A 49 -7.93 0.05 -10.03
N VAL A 50 -7.83 -0.69 -8.92
CA VAL A 50 -8.56 -1.93 -8.68
C VAL A 50 -9.29 -1.85 -7.36
N TYR A 51 -10.43 -2.52 -7.26
CA TYR A 51 -11.09 -2.70 -5.97
C TYR A 51 -10.41 -3.88 -5.26
N CYS A 52 -9.85 -3.64 -4.08
CA CYS A 52 -9.28 -4.71 -3.28
C CYS A 52 -10.25 -5.14 -2.19
N GLU A 53 -10.58 -6.42 -2.13
CA GLU A 53 -11.34 -7.02 -1.05
C GLU A 53 -10.38 -7.45 0.07
N MET A 54 -10.25 -6.60 1.09
CA MET A 54 -9.34 -6.79 2.22
C MET A 54 -10.00 -7.50 3.41
N ILE A 55 -11.33 -7.58 3.40
CA ILE A 55 -12.13 -8.25 4.41
C ILE A 55 -12.71 -9.50 3.76
N SER A 56 -12.41 -10.66 4.33
CA SER A 56 -13.03 -11.91 3.93
C SER A 56 -14.36 -12.12 4.66
N ASP A 57 -15.39 -12.51 3.92
CA ASP A 57 -16.70 -12.94 4.46
C ASP A 57 -16.69 -14.37 5.03
N GLY A 58 -15.55 -15.07 4.93
CA GLY A 58 -15.43 -16.51 5.15
C GLY A 58 -14.51 -16.93 6.29
N ASN A 59 -14.61 -18.21 6.64
CA ASN A 59 -13.81 -18.91 7.66
C ASN A 59 -12.31 -18.57 7.62
N ASP A 60 -11.60 -18.87 8.71
CA ASP A 60 -10.18 -18.64 9.04
C ASP A 60 -9.13 -19.03 7.97
N LYS A 61 -9.54 -19.55 6.83
CA LYS A 61 -8.71 -19.87 5.66
C LYS A 61 -8.78 -18.83 4.54
N GLU A 62 -9.78 -17.95 4.54
CA GLU A 62 -9.88 -16.86 3.58
C GLU A 62 -9.28 -15.60 4.19
N ILE A 63 -8.05 -15.29 3.78
CA ILE A 63 -7.37 -14.02 4.07
C ILE A 63 -7.77 -12.97 3.02
N GLY A 64 -7.83 -11.68 3.37
CA GLY A 64 -8.10 -10.60 2.42
C GLY A 64 -6.98 -10.41 1.39
N GLY A 65 -7.09 -9.36 0.57
CA GLY A 65 -6.10 -9.03 -0.46
C GLY A 65 -6.48 -9.54 -1.86
N TRP A 66 -7.77 -9.68 -2.15
CA TRP A 66 -8.28 -10.10 -3.45
C TRP A 66 -8.51 -8.92 -4.39
N THR A 67 -8.33 -9.15 -5.71
CA THR A 67 -8.61 -8.18 -6.80
C THR A 67 -9.97 -8.42 -7.44
#